data_AF-A0A1F6Q195-F1
#
_entry.id   AF-A0A1F6Q195-F1
#
_cell.length_a   1.000
_cell.length_b   1.000
_cell.length_c   1.000
_cell.angle_alpha   90.00
_cell.angle_beta   90.00
_cell.angle_gamma   90.00
#
_symmetry.space_group_name_H-M   'P 1'
#
loop_
_entity.id
_entity.type
_entity.pdbx_description
1 polymer ?
#
loop_
_entity_poly.entity_id
_entity_poly.type
_entity_poly.pdbx_seq_one_letter_code
_entity_poly.pdbx_strand_id
1 'polypeptide(L)'
;MNTNEQAGKTNGTEQTNNCEQTDQVGNVTVADNLDFAQLIEDLRLNVSENRFALLLLLPRSELFEMLQLLGKDQLLNGLKFFSKEKLMALIGGLPKEDLLKMLFTMFTNPNQLIENLPTKELYHFLRSDKIDKGQFMKTFELMPKENLSTIAGYLTKKNCDKMDKRELLHTIKQFEKFHLVDGMRKLDEKSLRNFVTTLTESNPKLYSEFSHLALFNVADRFARTDLIESMMNIDDSKIMNMLSELPDKLLALTVSQIDPQVFAALLLNNYQDLLTDLVTG
;
A
#
# COMPACT_ATOMS: atom_id res chain seq x y z
N MET A 1 -8.59 38.01 49.04
CA MET A 1 -8.86 38.14 50.48
C MET A 1 -10.36 38.00 50.67
N ASN A 2 -10.73 37.13 51.62
CA ASN A 2 -12.06 36.59 51.90
C ASN A 2 -13.15 37.65 52.12
N THR A 3 -14.40 37.26 51.89
CA THR A 3 -15.43 37.30 52.94
C THR A 3 -16.56 36.31 52.67
N ASN A 4 -17.07 35.79 53.78
CA ASN A 4 -17.97 34.67 54.01
C ASN A 4 -19.47 35.03 53.85
N GLU A 5 -20.31 34.01 54.13
CA GLU A 5 -21.66 34.04 54.72
C GLU A 5 -22.84 33.91 53.74
N GLN A 6 -23.91 33.14 53.99
CA GLN A 6 -24.30 32.18 55.04
C GLN A 6 -25.67 31.56 54.65
N ALA A 7 -26.00 30.44 55.33
CA ALA A 7 -27.35 29.97 55.74
C ALA A 7 -28.28 29.33 54.70
N GLY A 8 -29.07 28.27 55.00
CA GLY A 8 -29.36 27.54 56.24
C GLY A 8 -30.06 26.21 55.91
N LYS A 9 -29.85 25.12 56.67
CA LYS A 9 -30.73 24.55 57.74
C LYS A 9 -32.13 24.15 57.22
N THR A 10 -32.68 22.94 57.40
CA THR A 10 -32.83 22.13 58.64
C THR A 10 -33.42 20.72 58.37
N ASN A 11 -32.86 19.72 59.08
CA ASN A 11 -33.48 18.70 59.95
C ASN A 11 -34.54 17.69 59.47
N GLY A 12 -34.39 16.45 59.95
CA GLY A 12 -35.51 15.56 60.32
C GLY A 12 -35.29 14.06 60.10
N THR A 13 -34.67 13.38 61.07
CA THR A 13 -34.62 11.91 61.26
C THR A 13 -35.87 11.39 61.98
N GLU A 14 -36.38 10.21 61.60
CA GLU A 14 -37.05 9.16 62.43
C GLU A 14 -37.45 8.01 61.46
N GLN A 15 -36.87 6.80 61.50
CA GLN A 15 -37.24 5.61 62.30
C GLN A 15 -38.76 5.35 62.34
N THR A 16 -39.38 4.19 62.09
CA THR A 16 -39.04 2.75 61.96
C THR A 16 -40.38 2.02 61.67
N ASN A 17 -40.39 0.88 60.97
CA ASN A 17 -41.07 -0.39 61.36
C ASN A 17 -41.46 -1.32 60.20
N ASN A 18 -40.87 -2.53 60.23
CA ASN A 18 -41.39 -3.89 60.00
C ASN A 18 -42.70 -4.11 59.21
N CYS A 19 -42.69 -5.00 58.21
CA CYS A 19 -42.99 -6.43 58.38
C CYS A 19 -43.06 -7.19 57.02
N GLU A 20 -42.58 -8.43 57.07
CA GLU A 20 -43.07 -9.63 56.37
C GLU A 20 -42.72 -9.93 54.89
N GLN A 21 -42.25 -11.17 54.74
CA GLN A 21 -41.89 -11.91 53.53
C GLN A 21 -43.12 -12.25 52.69
N THR A 22 -42.97 -12.35 51.37
CA THR A 22 -43.23 -13.59 50.58
C THR A 22 -43.04 -13.34 49.08
N ASP A 23 -42.12 -14.12 48.50
CA ASP A 23 -42.29 -14.92 47.28
C ASP A 23 -42.91 -14.33 45.99
N GLN A 24 -42.04 -14.35 44.98
CA GLN A 24 -42.21 -14.97 43.66
C GLN A 24 -42.26 -14.09 42.40
N VAL A 25 -41.15 -14.20 41.66
CA VAL A 25 -41.05 -14.63 40.25
C VAL A 25 -41.69 -13.73 39.20
N GLY A 26 -40.84 -13.14 38.36
CA GLY A 26 -41.22 -12.71 37.02
C GLY A 26 -40.24 -11.78 36.34
N ASN A 27 -39.32 -12.37 35.56
CA ASN A 27 -38.60 -11.80 34.41
C ASN A 27 -37.33 -10.96 34.65
N VAL A 28 -36.24 -11.71 34.75
CA VAL A 28 -34.84 -11.40 34.41
C VAL A 28 -34.44 -12.66 33.62
N THR A 29 -33.87 -12.73 32.41
CA THR A 29 -32.78 -12.02 31.71
C THR A 29 -32.48 -12.85 30.46
N VAL A 30 -31.98 -12.24 29.37
CA VAL A 30 -30.94 -12.89 28.54
C VAL A 30 -29.91 -11.87 27.99
N ALA A 31 -30.24 -10.59 27.82
CA ALA A 31 -29.40 -9.67 27.03
C ALA A 31 -28.30 -8.87 27.78
N ASP A 32 -28.29 -8.81 29.12
CA ASP A 32 -27.50 -7.77 29.83
C ASP A 32 -26.17 -8.21 30.48
N ASN A 33 -25.73 -9.48 30.34
CA ASN A 33 -24.61 -9.99 31.16
C ASN A 33 -23.46 -10.69 30.42
N LEU A 34 -23.31 -10.52 29.11
CA LEU A 34 -22.10 -11.02 28.45
C LEU A 34 -20.97 -9.99 28.56
N ASP A 35 -20.15 -10.17 29.60
CA ASP A 35 -18.83 -9.54 29.69
C ASP A 35 -17.96 -10.04 28.51
N PHE A 36 -17.27 -9.12 27.82
CA PHE A 36 -16.32 -9.45 26.75
C PHE A 36 -15.30 -10.50 27.21
N ALA A 37 -14.87 -10.42 28.48
CA ALA A 37 -13.93 -11.38 29.06
C ALA A 37 -14.53 -12.80 29.15
N GLN A 38 -15.79 -12.90 29.58
CA GLN A 38 -16.49 -14.18 29.69
C GLN A 38 -16.72 -14.79 28.30
N LEU A 39 -17.14 -13.99 27.31
CA LEU A 39 -17.33 -14.47 25.94
C LEU A 39 -16.01 -14.99 25.32
N ILE A 40 -14.90 -14.28 25.55
CA ILE A 40 -13.58 -14.72 25.08
C ILE A 40 -13.20 -16.05 25.71
N GLU A 41 -13.51 -16.27 26.99
CA GLU A 41 -13.24 -17.51 27.69
C GLU A 41 -14.13 -18.66 27.18
N ASP A 42 -15.45 -18.44 27.15
CA ASP A 42 -16.45 -19.45 26.79
C ASP A 42 -16.26 -19.98 25.36
N LEU A 43 -16.10 -19.06 24.40
CA LEU A 43 -15.85 -19.42 23.00
C LEU A 43 -14.36 -19.64 22.70
N ARG A 44 -13.49 -19.45 23.70
CA ARG A 44 -12.03 -19.51 23.59
C ARG A 44 -11.53 -18.68 22.40
N LEU A 45 -12.02 -17.44 22.28
CA LEU A 45 -11.74 -16.54 21.16
C LEU A 45 -10.26 -16.16 21.04
N ASN A 46 -9.40 -16.48 22.01
CA ASN A 46 -7.95 -16.37 21.86
C ASN A 46 -7.38 -17.39 20.85
N VAL A 47 -8.09 -18.48 20.59
CA VAL A 47 -7.73 -19.53 19.62
C VAL A 47 -8.21 -19.12 18.21
N SER A 48 -7.28 -19.06 17.24
CA SER A 48 -7.59 -18.60 15.87
C SER A 48 -8.60 -19.52 15.17
N GLU A 49 -8.50 -20.82 15.41
CA GLU A 49 -9.38 -21.85 14.85
C GLU A 49 -10.84 -21.64 15.28
N ASN A 50 -11.07 -21.18 16.51
CA ASN A 50 -12.41 -20.92 17.03
C ASN A 50 -12.99 -19.65 16.39
N ARG A 51 -12.21 -18.57 16.31
CA ARG A 51 -12.62 -17.36 15.57
C ARG A 51 -12.93 -17.70 14.12
N PHE A 52 -12.08 -18.49 13.47
CA PHE A 52 -12.27 -18.94 12.11
C PHE A 52 -13.57 -19.74 11.93
N ALA A 53 -13.88 -20.67 12.84
CA ALA A 53 -15.12 -21.45 12.78
C ALA A 53 -16.37 -20.55 12.82
N LEU A 54 -16.36 -19.52 13.67
CA LEU A 54 -17.45 -18.54 13.75
C LEU A 54 -17.56 -17.70 12.47
N LEU A 55 -16.42 -17.26 11.94
CA LEU A 55 -16.37 -16.47 10.70
C LEU A 55 -16.90 -17.25 9.48
N LEU A 56 -16.78 -18.58 9.45
CA LEU A 56 -17.36 -19.39 8.37
C LEU A 56 -18.89 -19.38 8.31
N LEU A 57 -19.56 -18.95 9.38
CA LEU A 57 -21.01 -18.83 9.44
C LEU A 57 -21.50 -17.50 8.85
N LEU A 58 -20.60 -16.53 8.63
CA LEU A 58 -20.94 -15.20 8.16
C LEU A 58 -20.93 -15.11 6.63
N PRO A 59 -21.82 -14.29 6.03
CA PRO A 59 -21.77 -14.00 4.61
C PRO A 59 -20.48 -13.27 4.22
N ARG A 60 -20.07 -13.47 2.96
CA ARG A 60 -18.85 -12.87 2.39
C ARG A 60 -18.79 -11.34 2.54
N SER A 61 -19.93 -10.64 2.43
CA SER A 61 -20.00 -9.19 2.57
C SER A 61 -19.52 -8.71 3.94
N GLU A 62 -19.92 -9.41 5.00
CA GLU A 62 -19.50 -9.11 6.37
C GLU A 62 -18.03 -9.44 6.58
N LEU A 63 -17.55 -10.57 6.05
CA LEU A 63 -16.12 -10.91 6.09
C LEU A 63 -15.27 -9.82 5.42
N PHE A 64 -15.76 -9.26 4.31
CA PHE A 64 -15.08 -8.18 3.62
C PHE A 64 -15.05 -6.89 4.46
N GLU A 65 -16.17 -6.50 5.08
CA GLU A 65 -16.22 -5.34 5.97
C GLU A 65 -15.28 -5.50 7.17
N MET A 66 -15.16 -6.71 7.72
CA MET A 66 -14.26 -7.00 8.85
C MET A 66 -12.78 -6.86 8.51
N LEU A 67 -12.39 -6.84 7.23
CA LEU A 67 -10.99 -6.57 6.85
C LEU A 67 -10.51 -5.20 7.37
N GLN A 68 -11.40 -4.23 7.54
CA GLN A 68 -11.05 -2.90 8.07
C GLN A 68 -10.56 -2.93 9.53
N LEU A 69 -10.84 -4.03 10.24
CA LEU A 69 -10.41 -4.25 11.63
C LEU A 69 -9.00 -4.84 11.72
N LEU A 70 -8.41 -5.22 10.58
CA LEU A 70 -7.07 -5.76 10.50
C LEU A 70 -6.03 -4.65 10.37
N GLY A 71 -4.92 -4.81 11.08
CA GLY A 71 -3.72 -4.01 10.86
C GLY A 71 -3.02 -4.39 9.56
N LYS A 72 -2.10 -3.51 9.13
CA LYS A 72 -1.37 -3.67 7.86
C LYS A 72 -0.71 -5.04 7.69
N ASP A 73 0.01 -5.52 8.69
CA ASP A 73 0.71 -6.81 8.63
C ASP A 73 -0.26 -7.99 8.47
N GLN A 74 -1.44 -7.91 9.07
CA GLN A 74 -2.48 -8.94 8.96
C GLN A 74 -3.11 -8.94 7.56
N LEU A 75 -3.31 -7.76 6.97
CA LEU A 75 -3.75 -7.62 5.57
C LEU A 75 -2.68 -8.20 4.61
N LEU A 76 -1.41 -7.88 4.82
CA LEU A 76 -0.30 -8.45 4.02
C LEU A 76 -0.18 -9.96 4.20
N ASN A 77 -0.42 -10.49 5.39
CA ASN A 77 -0.49 -11.93 5.62
C ASN A 77 -1.58 -12.60 4.79
N GLY A 78 -2.74 -11.96 4.64
CA GLY A 78 -3.81 -12.46 3.75
C GLY A 78 -3.35 -12.63 2.30
N LEU A 79 -2.49 -11.73 1.81
CA LEU A 79 -1.96 -11.82 0.44
C LEU A 79 -1.08 -13.06 0.22
N LYS A 80 -0.54 -13.68 1.28
CA LYS A 80 0.27 -14.91 1.19
C LYS A 80 -0.53 -16.11 0.67
N PHE A 81 -1.85 -16.05 0.73
CA PHE A 81 -2.74 -17.06 0.18
C PHE A 81 -2.81 -17.05 -1.36
N PHE A 82 -2.40 -15.96 -2.01
CA PHE A 82 -2.34 -15.92 -3.46
C PHE A 82 -1.08 -16.64 -4.00
N SER A 83 -1.22 -17.28 -5.16
CA SER A 83 -0.07 -17.68 -5.97
C SER A 83 0.64 -16.44 -6.52
N LYS A 84 1.88 -16.60 -7.00
CA LYS A 84 2.61 -15.47 -7.62
C LYS A 84 1.84 -14.94 -8.83
N GLU A 85 1.28 -15.81 -9.65
CA GLU A 85 0.55 -15.47 -10.87
C GLU A 85 -0.69 -14.64 -10.56
N LYS A 86 -1.49 -15.06 -9.56
CA LYS A 86 -2.68 -14.31 -9.14
C LYS A 86 -2.29 -12.97 -8.51
N LEU A 87 -1.23 -12.94 -7.69
CA LEU A 87 -0.72 -11.70 -7.12
C LEU A 87 -0.27 -10.72 -8.20
N MET A 88 0.46 -11.19 -9.22
CA MET A 88 0.85 -10.37 -10.36
C MET A 88 -0.36 -9.87 -11.15
N ALA A 89 -1.41 -10.68 -11.34
CA ALA A 89 -2.64 -10.20 -11.97
C ALA A 89 -3.28 -9.03 -11.20
N LEU A 90 -3.28 -9.10 -9.85
CA LEU A 90 -3.78 -8.02 -8.98
C LEU A 90 -2.88 -6.78 -9.03
N ILE A 91 -1.56 -6.97 -8.99
CA ILE A 91 -0.56 -5.90 -9.15
C ILE A 91 -0.72 -5.20 -10.51
N GLY A 92 -1.03 -5.94 -11.56
CA GLY A 92 -1.29 -5.39 -12.89
C GLY A 92 -2.47 -4.42 -12.94
N GLY A 93 -3.41 -4.54 -12.01
CA GLY A 93 -4.54 -3.61 -11.84
C GLY A 93 -4.20 -2.35 -11.04
N LEU A 94 -3.02 -2.28 -10.41
CA LEU A 94 -2.63 -1.11 -9.63
C LEU A 94 -2.32 0.10 -10.54
N PRO A 95 -2.61 1.32 -10.07
CA PRO A 95 -2.16 2.52 -10.75
C PRO A 95 -0.63 2.60 -10.71
N LYS A 96 -0.07 3.33 -11.68
CA LYS A 96 1.38 3.45 -11.89
C LYS A 96 2.11 3.99 -10.66
N GLU A 97 1.49 4.91 -9.93
CA GLU A 97 2.04 5.52 -8.72
C GLU A 97 2.27 4.47 -7.62
N ASP A 98 1.34 3.52 -7.48
CA ASP A 98 1.46 2.45 -6.49
C ASP A 98 2.48 1.40 -6.93
N LEU A 99 2.56 1.07 -8.23
CA LEU A 99 3.64 0.23 -8.75
C LEU A 99 5.02 0.84 -8.47
N LEU A 100 5.17 2.15 -8.64
CA LEU A 100 6.42 2.85 -8.32
C LEU A 100 6.75 2.79 -6.82
N LYS A 101 5.76 2.98 -5.94
CA LYS A 101 5.97 2.83 -4.49
C LYS A 101 6.45 1.42 -4.14
N MET A 102 5.84 0.39 -4.72
CA MET A 102 6.26 -1.00 -4.53
C MET A 102 7.70 -1.20 -5.01
N LEU A 103 8.01 -0.79 -6.23
CA LEU A 103 9.36 -0.93 -6.81
C LEU A 103 10.42 -0.21 -5.99
N PHE A 104 10.16 1.00 -5.50
CA PHE A 104 11.10 1.73 -4.64
C PHE A 104 11.23 1.14 -3.25
N THR A 105 10.26 0.36 -2.78
CA THR A 105 10.39 -0.40 -1.54
C THR A 105 11.29 -1.63 -1.74
N MET A 106 11.28 -2.23 -2.93
CA MET A 106 12.09 -3.41 -3.25
C MET A 106 13.55 -3.08 -3.62
N PHE A 107 13.83 -1.88 -4.13
CA PHE A 107 15.17 -1.47 -4.51
C PHE A 107 15.88 -0.69 -3.40
N THR A 108 17.17 -0.96 -3.19
CA THR A 108 18.01 -0.19 -2.27
C THR A 108 18.32 1.21 -2.82
N ASN A 109 18.33 1.36 -4.15
CA ASN A 109 18.56 2.62 -4.83
C ASN A 109 17.57 2.75 -6.01
N PRO A 110 16.85 3.89 -6.17
CA PRO A 110 16.01 4.17 -7.33
C PRO A 110 16.65 3.93 -8.71
N ASN A 111 17.99 4.01 -8.81
CA ASN A 111 18.72 3.75 -10.06
C ASN A 111 18.64 2.28 -10.50
N GLN A 112 18.44 1.35 -9.58
CA GLN A 112 18.27 -0.08 -9.89
C GLN A 112 17.00 -0.32 -10.72
N LEU A 113 15.97 0.52 -10.59
CA LEU A 113 14.82 0.48 -11.48
C LEU A 113 15.25 0.72 -12.93
N ILE A 114 16.06 1.75 -13.16
CA ILE A 114 16.53 2.13 -14.49
C ILE A 114 17.40 1.04 -15.09
N GLU A 115 18.26 0.40 -14.30
CA GLU A 115 19.08 -0.75 -14.71
C GLU A 115 18.24 -1.94 -15.18
N ASN A 116 17.07 -2.14 -14.55
CA ASN A 116 16.18 -3.26 -14.85
C ASN A 116 15.22 -2.99 -16.02
N LEU A 117 15.08 -1.74 -16.47
CA LEU A 117 14.23 -1.39 -17.60
C LEU A 117 14.88 -1.77 -18.94
N PRO A 118 14.10 -2.20 -19.94
CA PRO A 118 14.63 -2.49 -21.26
C PRO A 118 15.01 -1.19 -22.00
N THR A 119 16.06 -1.23 -22.82
CA THR A 119 16.57 -0.06 -23.56
C THR A 119 15.50 0.65 -24.39
N LYS A 120 14.55 -0.10 -24.97
CA LYS A 120 13.40 0.46 -25.70
C LYS A 120 12.54 1.39 -24.83
N GLU A 121 12.39 1.06 -23.55
CA GLU A 121 11.62 1.87 -22.59
C GLU A 121 12.39 3.15 -22.24
N LEU A 122 13.72 3.09 -22.15
CA LEU A 122 14.54 4.29 -21.93
C LEU A 122 14.37 5.30 -23.07
N TYR A 123 14.34 4.83 -24.32
CA TYR A 123 14.05 5.72 -25.46
C TYR A 123 12.60 6.22 -25.48
N HIS A 124 11.64 5.41 -25.04
CA HIS A 124 10.25 5.82 -24.89
C HIS A 124 10.13 6.94 -23.84
N PHE A 125 10.71 6.75 -22.66
CA PHE A 125 10.82 7.74 -21.60
C PHE A 125 11.36 9.08 -22.10
N LEU A 126 12.48 9.07 -22.86
CA LEU A 126 13.10 10.30 -23.39
C LEU A 126 12.19 11.10 -24.33
N ARG A 127 11.13 10.49 -24.87
CA ARG A 127 10.14 11.16 -25.73
C ARG A 127 9.01 11.82 -24.95
N SER A 128 8.86 11.55 -23.65
CA SER A 128 7.81 12.12 -22.80
C SER A 128 7.74 13.64 -22.92
N ASP A 129 6.53 14.20 -23.07
CA ASP A 129 6.27 15.65 -23.09
C ASP A 129 6.68 16.35 -21.78
N LYS A 130 6.82 15.61 -20.68
CA LYS A 130 7.26 16.12 -19.38
C LYS A 130 8.75 16.38 -19.28
N ILE A 131 9.53 15.94 -20.27
CA ILE A 131 10.97 16.21 -20.33
C ILE A 131 11.22 17.30 -21.36
N ASP A 132 11.66 18.47 -20.91
CA ASP A 132 11.95 19.61 -21.80
C ASP A 132 13.39 19.61 -22.32
N LYS A 133 13.65 20.42 -23.36
CA LYS A 133 14.99 20.57 -23.97
C LYS A 133 16.02 21.12 -22.98
N GLY A 134 15.62 21.97 -22.03
CA GLY A 134 16.49 22.51 -21.00
C GLY A 134 17.01 21.42 -20.06
N GLN A 135 16.16 20.46 -19.67
CA GLN A 135 16.56 19.29 -18.89
C GLN A 135 17.57 18.43 -19.66
N PHE A 136 17.35 18.19 -20.96
CA PHE A 136 18.34 17.50 -21.80
C PHE A 136 19.70 18.21 -21.79
N MET A 137 19.71 19.53 -21.97
CA MET A 137 20.95 20.30 -22.02
C MET A 137 21.72 20.24 -20.68
N LYS A 138 21.04 20.37 -19.55
CA LYS A 138 21.65 20.21 -18.22
C LYS A 138 22.30 18.84 -18.05
N THR A 139 21.64 17.78 -18.53
CA THR A 139 22.20 16.42 -18.46
C THR A 139 23.38 16.25 -19.43
N PHE A 140 23.33 16.84 -20.63
CA PHE A 140 24.45 16.83 -21.57
C PHE A 140 25.69 17.57 -21.00
N GLU A 141 25.50 18.64 -20.22
CA GLU A 141 26.61 19.32 -19.55
C GLU A 141 27.40 18.41 -18.60
N LEU A 142 26.75 17.38 -18.02
CA LEU A 142 27.37 16.41 -17.13
C LEU A 142 28.00 15.21 -17.86
N MET A 143 27.71 15.07 -19.15
CA MET A 143 28.15 13.93 -19.96
C MET A 143 29.65 14.04 -20.35
N PRO A 144 30.37 12.90 -20.52
CA PRO A 144 31.71 12.88 -21.08
C PRO A 144 31.77 13.44 -22.51
N LYS A 145 32.94 13.99 -22.90
CA LYS A 145 33.14 14.60 -24.23
C LYS A 145 32.88 13.59 -25.35
N GLU A 146 33.28 12.35 -25.16
CA GLU A 146 33.24 11.28 -26.15
C GLU A 146 31.79 10.97 -26.56
N ASN A 147 30.89 10.93 -25.58
CA ASN A 147 29.47 10.73 -25.81
C ASN A 147 28.84 11.94 -26.51
N LEU A 148 29.23 13.16 -26.12
CA LEU A 148 28.78 14.38 -26.80
C LEU A 148 29.26 14.44 -28.26
N SER A 149 30.50 14.04 -28.54
CA SER A 149 31.04 13.91 -29.91
C SER A 149 30.21 12.93 -30.73
N THR A 150 29.90 11.77 -30.14
CA THR A 150 29.08 10.73 -30.78
C THR A 150 27.69 11.25 -31.18
N ILE A 151 27.02 11.96 -30.26
CA ILE A 151 25.71 12.57 -30.51
C ILE A 151 25.83 13.65 -31.59
N ALA A 152 26.75 14.60 -31.42
CA ALA A 152 26.93 15.71 -32.36
C ALA A 152 27.28 15.21 -33.77
N GLY A 153 28.16 14.21 -33.89
CA GLY A 153 28.54 13.63 -35.16
C GLY A 153 27.37 12.93 -35.86
N TYR A 154 26.51 12.25 -35.09
CA TYR A 154 25.28 11.66 -35.65
C TYR A 154 24.30 12.72 -36.15
N LEU A 155 24.08 13.80 -35.39
CA LEU A 155 23.13 14.86 -35.72
C LEU A 155 23.60 15.69 -36.93
N THR A 156 24.88 16.01 -36.98
CA THR A 156 25.47 16.87 -38.02
C THR A 156 25.94 16.11 -39.26
N LYS A 157 26.08 14.77 -39.16
CA LYS A 157 26.72 13.90 -40.17
C LYS A 157 28.19 14.26 -40.45
N LYS A 158 28.89 14.79 -39.44
CA LYS A 158 30.31 15.18 -39.52
C LYS A 158 31.14 14.50 -38.43
N ASN A 159 32.46 14.44 -38.60
CA ASN A 159 33.35 14.07 -37.49
C ASN A 159 33.47 15.25 -36.53
N CYS A 160 33.18 15.03 -35.25
CA CYS A 160 33.20 16.03 -34.18
C CYS A 160 34.27 15.77 -33.11
N ASP A 161 35.18 14.80 -33.30
CA ASP A 161 36.10 14.31 -32.25
C ASP A 161 37.10 15.38 -31.79
N LYS A 162 37.45 16.28 -32.73
CA LYS A 162 38.35 17.41 -32.48
C LYS A 162 37.69 18.58 -31.75
N MET A 163 36.36 18.65 -31.74
CA MET A 163 35.64 19.74 -31.05
C MET A 163 35.83 19.63 -29.54
N ASP A 164 35.91 20.77 -28.86
CA ASP A 164 35.90 20.78 -27.40
C ASP A 164 34.47 20.59 -26.84
N LYS A 165 34.34 20.38 -25.53
CA LYS A 165 33.04 20.14 -24.89
C LYS A 165 32.07 21.32 -25.07
N ARG A 166 32.56 22.57 -25.08
CA ARG A 166 31.73 23.77 -25.23
C ARG A 166 31.19 23.86 -26.67
N GLU A 167 32.03 23.61 -27.66
CA GLU A 167 31.65 23.56 -29.07
C GLU A 167 30.62 22.46 -29.36
N LEU A 168 30.81 21.28 -28.76
CA LEU A 168 29.88 20.16 -28.86
C LEU A 168 28.50 20.52 -28.28
N LEU A 169 28.47 21.06 -27.06
CA LEU A 169 27.22 21.50 -26.43
C LEU A 169 26.52 22.60 -27.23
N HIS A 170 27.27 23.56 -27.76
CA HIS A 170 26.72 24.62 -28.62
C HIS A 170 26.09 24.04 -29.89
N THR A 171 26.75 23.05 -30.51
CA THR A 171 26.25 22.34 -31.70
C THR A 171 24.98 21.58 -31.39
N ILE A 172 24.98 20.78 -30.32
CA ILE A 172 23.83 19.96 -29.89
C ILE A 172 22.62 20.86 -29.58
N LYS A 173 22.84 22.01 -28.92
CA LYS A 173 21.77 22.95 -28.54
C LYS A 173 20.94 23.47 -29.73
N GLN A 174 21.48 23.48 -30.95
CA GLN A 174 20.76 23.94 -32.15
C GLN A 174 19.64 22.99 -32.60
N PHE A 175 19.67 21.73 -32.16
CA PHE A 175 18.71 20.72 -32.58
C PHE A 175 17.46 20.69 -31.70
N GLU A 176 16.32 20.41 -32.31
CA GLU A 176 15.06 20.17 -31.58
C GLU A 176 15.11 18.88 -30.75
N LYS A 177 14.34 18.82 -29.66
CA LYS A 177 14.36 17.70 -28.71
C LYS A 177 14.22 16.34 -29.39
N PHE A 178 13.31 16.20 -30.35
CA PHE A 178 13.12 14.91 -31.02
C PHE A 178 14.41 14.44 -31.72
N HIS A 179 15.15 15.35 -32.36
CA HIS A 179 16.44 15.03 -32.96
C HIS A 179 17.47 14.67 -31.89
N LEU A 180 17.47 15.34 -30.73
CA LEU A 180 18.36 14.99 -29.61
C LEU A 180 18.16 13.54 -29.17
N VAL A 181 16.90 13.10 -29.02
CA VAL A 181 16.57 11.71 -28.70
C VAL A 181 17.08 10.74 -29.78
N ASP A 182 16.96 11.11 -31.06
CA ASP A 182 17.52 10.30 -32.15
C ASP A 182 19.05 10.23 -32.12
N GLY A 183 19.73 11.33 -31.77
CA GLY A 183 21.17 11.37 -31.58
C GLY A 183 21.67 10.42 -30.49
N MET A 184 20.88 10.29 -29.41
CA MET A 184 21.21 9.36 -28.32
C MET A 184 21.17 7.89 -28.72
N ARG A 185 20.58 7.52 -29.87
CA ARG A 185 20.55 6.13 -30.37
C ARG A 185 21.93 5.57 -30.70
N LYS A 186 22.95 6.42 -30.79
CA LYS A 186 24.34 6.03 -31.02
C LYS A 186 25.16 5.85 -29.75
N LEU A 187 24.59 6.19 -28.59
CA LEU A 187 25.23 5.90 -27.32
C LEU A 187 25.21 4.39 -27.04
N ASP A 188 26.22 3.92 -26.33
CA ASP A 188 26.16 2.61 -25.69
C ASP A 188 25.10 2.59 -24.58
N GLU A 189 24.71 1.40 -24.16
CA GLU A 189 23.64 1.20 -23.18
C GLU A 189 23.95 1.84 -21.82
N LYS A 190 25.21 1.76 -21.36
CA LYS A 190 25.62 2.33 -20.08
C LYS A 190 25.51 3.86 -20.11
N SER A 191 25.95 4.48 -21.20
CA SER A 191 25.85 5.92 -21.42
C SER A 191 24.39 6.40 -21.47
N LEU A 192 23.50 5.64 -22.12
CA LEU A 192 22.06 5.93 -22.14
C LEU A 192 21.43 5.81 -20.75
N ARG A 193 21.71 4.72 -20.02
CA ARG A 193 21.20 4.51 -18.65
C ARG A 193 21.65 5.62 -17.73
N ASN A 194 22.94 5.97 -17.76
CA ASN A 194 23.46 7.09 -16.98
C ASN A 194 22.75 8.41 -17.28
N PHE A 195 22.45 8.70 -18.54
CA PHE A 195 21.71 9.90 -18.91
C PHE A 195 20.29 9.91 -18.32
N VAL A 196 19.56 8.79 -18.42
CA VAL A 196 18.22 8.66 -17.84
C VAL A 196 18.27 8.77 -16.32
N THR A 197 19.24 8.11 -15.68
CA THR A 197 19.50 8.20 -14.24
C THR A 197 19.71 9.65 -13.79
N THR A 198 20.60 10.39 -14.45
CA THR A 198 20.84 11.79 -14.10
C THR A 198 19.60 12.67 -14.28
N LEU A 199 18.77 12.40 -15.29
CA LEU A 199 17.49 13.09 -15.46
C LEU A 199 16.52 12.81 -14.31
N THR A 200 16.36 11.55 -13.91
CA THR A 200 15.43 11.16 -12.84
C THR A 200 15.91 11.53 -11.45
N GLU A 201 17.22 11.55 -11.21
CA GLU A 201 17.81 12.08 -9.97
C GLU A 201 17.55 13.59 -9.83
N SER A 202 17.66 14.33 -10.94
CA SER A 202 17.39 15.77 -10.97
C SER A 202 15.90 16.10 -10.86
N ASN A 203 15.02 15.19 -11.29
CA ASN A 203 13.56 15.33 -11.17
C ASN A 203 12.90 13.95 -10.93
N PRO A 204 12.73 13.53 -9.66
CA PRO A 204 12.17 12.22 -9.32
C PRO A 204 10.74 12.00 -9.81
N LYS A 205 9.98 13.05 -10.14
CA LYS A 205 8.63 12.89 -10.71
C LYS A 205 8.68 12.19 -12.08
N LEU A 206 9.81 12.26 -12.78
CA LEU A 206 9.97 11.63 -14.08
C LEU A 206 9.90 10.11 -14.04
N TYR A 207 10.08 9.43 -12.90
CA TYR A 207 9.84 7.98 -12.83
C TYR A 207 8.41 7.59 -13.25
N SER A 208 7.45 8.51 -13.11
CA SER A 208 6.09 8.32 -13.63
C SER A 208 5.99 8.35 -15.15
N GLU A 209 7.04 8.70 -15.89
CA GLU A 209 7.05 8.70 -17.36
C GLU A 209 7.39 7.34 -17.95
N PHE A 210 7.82 6.38 -17.12
CA PHE A 210 7.93 4.99 -17.55
C PHE A 210 6.56 4.36 -17.74
N SER A 211 6.43 3.52 -18.77
CA SER A 211 5.17 2.83 -19.06
C SER A 211 4.79 1.87 -17.93
N HIS A 212 3.49 1.78 -17.64
CA HIS A 212 2.96 0.85 -16.64
C HIS A 212 3.42 -0.59 -16.91
N LEU A 213 3.35 -1.03 -18.16
CA LEU A 213 3.81 -2.36 -18.58
C LEU A 213 5.30 -2.58 -18.29
N ALA A 214 6.16 -1.58 -18.48
CA ALA A 214 7.58 -1.75 -18.19
C ALA A 214 7.83 -1.87 -16.68
N LEU A 215 7.15 -1.07 -15.86
CA LEU A 215 7.23 -1.16 -14.40
C LEU A 215 6.69 -2.50 -13.88
N PHE A 216 5.55 -2.94 -14.42
CA PHE A 216 4.96 -4.24 -14.15
C PHE A 216 5.92 -5.39 -14.45
N ASN A 217 6.57 -5.36 -15.62
CA ASN A 217 7.55 -6.37 -16.02
C ASN A 217 8.83 -6.37 -15.17
N VAL A 218 9.16 -5.25 -14.52
CA VAL A 218 10.24 -5.22 -13.52
C VAL A 218 9.76 -5.89 -12.23
N ALA A 219 8.55 -5.59 -11.76
CA ALA A 219 7.97 -6.22 -10.57
C ALA A 219 7.90 -7.75 -10.70
N ASP A 220 7.55 -8.28 -11.87
CA ASP A 220 7.44 -9.74 -12.11
C ASP A 220 8.76 -10.52 -11.85
N ARG A 221 9.91 -9.84 -11.83
CA ARG A 221 11.20 -10.48 -11.57
C ARG A 221 11.45 -10.80 -10.10
N PHE A 222 10.69 -10.18 -9.19
CA PHE A 222 10.86 -10.37 -7.75
C PHE A 222 10.20 -11.64 -7.25
N ALA A 223 10.65 -12.13 -6.08
CA ALA A 223 10.01 -13.25 -5.43
C ALA A 223 8.65 -12.83 -4.88
N ARG A 224 7.74 -13.80 -4.72
CA ARG A 224 6.39 -13.53 -4.18
C ARG A 224 6.43 -12.86 -2.81
N THR A 225 7.38 -13.25 -1.95
CA THR A 225 7.57 -12.66 -0.62
C THR A 225 7.87 -11.18 -0.72
N ASP A 226 8.82 -10.80 -1.58
CA ASP A 226 9.24 -9.41 -1.77
C ASP A 226 8.10 -8.57 -2.34
N LEU A 227 7.31 -9.14 -3.26
CA LEU A 227 6.12 -8.48 -3.81
C LEU A 227 5.10 -8.14 -2.71
N ILE A 228 4.83 -9.08 -1.80
CA ILE A 228 3.90 -8.85 -0.68
C ILE A 228 4.46 -7.80 0.28
N GLU A 229 5.73 -7.91 0.67
CA GLU A 229 6.39 -6.96 1.57
C GLU A 229 6.41 -5.54 0.98
N SER A 230 6.60 -5.42 -0.34
CA SER A 230 6.57 -4.13 -1.04
C SER A 230 5.22 -3.42 -1.00
N MET A 231 4.13 -4.15 -0.70
CA MET A 231 2.80 -3.56 -0.54
C MET A 231 2.59 -2.84 0.79
N MET A 232 3.59 -2.80 1.68
CA MET A 232 3.54 -2.06 2.94
C MET A 232 3.16 -0.59 2.76
N ASN A 233 3.54 0.03 1.64
CA ASN A 233 3.29 1.45 1.35
C ASN A 233 2.07 1.70 0.43
N ILE A 234 1.27 0.67 0.17
CA ILE A 234 0.02 0.77 -0.61
C ILE A 234 -1.15 1.08 0.33
N ASP A 235 -2.18 1.77 -0.13
CA ASP A 235 -3.35 2.07 0.72
C ASP A 235 -4.08 0.79 1.14
N ASP A 236 -4.51 0.71 2.40
CA ASP A 236 -5.16 -0.50 2.95
C ASP A 236 -6.42 -0.88 2.18
N SER A 237 -7.21 0.10 1.73
CA SER A 237 -8.42 -0.15 0.93
C SER A 237 -8.12 -0.90 -0.37
N LYS A 238 -6.97 -0.64 -1.01
CA LYS A 238 -6.55 -1.36 -2.22
C LYS A 238 -6.14 -2.79 -1.89
N ILE A 239 -5.49 -3.01 -0.75
CA ILE A 239 -5.15 -4.36 -0.28
C ILE A 239 -6.41 -5.13 0.10
N MET A 240 -7.36 -4.50 0.80
CA MET A 240 -8.66 -5.10 1.11
C MET A 240 -9.39 -5.51 -0.18
N ASN A 241 -9.41 -4.66 -1.20
CA ASN A 241 -9.98 -5.00 -2.51
C ASN A 241 -9.27 -6.20 -3.15
N MET A 242 -7.95 -6.34 -3.01
CA MET A 242 -7.23 -7.55 -3.45
C MET A 242 -7.64 -8.78 -2.65
N LEU A 243 -7.77 -8.68 -1.33
CA LEU A 243 -8.21 -9.78 -0.46
C LEU A 243 -9.65 -10.20 -0.75
N SER A 244 -10.48 -9.29 -1.29
CA SER A 244 -11.83 -9.59 -1.78
C SER A 244 -11.86 -10.54 -2.98
N GLU A 245 -10.71 -10.97 -3.50
CA GLU A 245 -10.60 -12.01 -4.53
C GLU A 245 -10.27 -13.39 -3.93
N LEU A 246 -10.06 -13.49 -2.60
CA LEU A 246 -9.86 -14.76 -1.93
C LEU A 246 -11.16 -15.58 -1.87
N PRO A 247 -11.10 -16.92 -2.00
CA PRO A 247 -12.22 -17.78 -1.64
C PRO A 247 -12.67 -17.53 -0.19
N ASP A 248 -13.97 -17.70 0.10
CA ASP A 248 -14.57 -17.38 1.42
C ASP A 248 -13.78 -17.97 2.59
N LYS A 249 -13.33 -19.22 2.47
CA LYS A 249 -12.54 -19.90 3.49
C LYS A 249 -11.20 -19.19 3.79
N LEU A 250 -10.50 -18.70 2.76
CA LEU A 250 -9.22 -18.01 2.94
C LEU A 250 -9.42 -16.56 3.38
N LEU A 251 -10.52 -15.94 2.96
CA LEU A 251 -10.94 -14.64 3.46
C LEU A 251 -11.27 -14.71 4.97
N ALA A 252 -12.08 -15.67 5.39
CA ALA A 252 -12.39 -15.92 6.80
C ALA A 252 -11.13 -16.22 7.63
N LEU A 253 -10.18 -17.01 7.08
CA LEU A 253 -8.90 -17.26 7.74
C LEU A 253 -8.04 -16.00 7.85
N THR A 254 -8.12 -15.08 6.89
CA THR A 254 -7.45 -13.79 6.98
C THR A 254 -8.07 -12.94 8.10
N VAL A 255 -9.40 -12.86 8.12
CA VAL A 255 -10.19 -12.12 9.11
C VAL A 255 -10.04 -12.70 10.52
N SER A 256 -9.78 -14.00 10.68
CA SER A 256 -9.57 -14.61 12.01
C SER A 256 -8.32 -14.08 12.73
N GLN A 257 -7.47 -13.29 12.07
CA GLN A 257 -6.37 -12.58 12.71
C GLN A 257 -6.81 -11.37 13.54
N ILE A 258 -8.08 -10.94 13.48
CA ILE A 258 -8.61 -9.85 14.33
C ILE A 258 -8.30 -10.12 15.81
N ASP A 259 -7.99 -9.05 16.53
CA ASP A 259 -7.76 -9.09 17.97
C ASP A 259 -8.97 -9.73 18.69
N PRO A 260 -8.76 -10.71 19.59
CA PRO A 260 -9.86 -11.41 20.26
C PRO A 260 -10.84 -10.49 20.99
N GLN A 261 -10.38 -9.37 21.57
CA GLN A 261 -11.25 -8.42 22.26
C GLN A 261 -12.11 -7.64 21.27
N VAL A 262 -11.50 -7.20 20.17
CA VAL A 262 -12.24 -6.53 19.08
C VAL A 262 -13.28 -7.47 18.47
N PHE A 263 -12.93 -8.76 18.27
CA PHE A 263 -13.85 -9.75 17.73
C PHE A 263 -14.98 -10.08 18.71
N ALA A 264 -14.70 -10.22 20.00
CA ALA A 264 -15.72 -10.39 21.03
C ALA A 264 -16.69 -9.20 21.06
N ALA A 265 -16.15 -7.99 20.93
CA ALA A 265 -16.96 -6.77 20.86
C ALA A 265 -17.87 -6.75 19.64
N LEU A 266 -17.36 -7.17 18.49
CA LEU A 266 -18.14 -7.29 17.27
C LEU A 266 -19.28 -8.31 17.42
N LEU A 267 -18.99 -9.49 17.99
CA LEU A 267 -20.00 -10.54 18.16
C LEU A 267 -21.15 -10.08 19.07
N LEU A 268 -20.85 -9.40 20.17
CA LEU A 268 -21.87 -8.93 21.11
C LEU A 268 -22.70 -7.76 20.59
N ASN A 269 -22.12 -6.89 19.77
CA ASN A 269 -22.82 -5.70 19.29
C ASN A 269 -23.58 -5.95 17.98
N ASN A 270 -23.10 -6.89 17.16
CA ASN A 270 -23.57 -7.02 15.78
C ASN A 270 -24.06 -8.44 15.42
N TYR A 271 -23.73 -9.46 16.22
CA TYR A 271 -24.02 -10.87 15.90
C TYR A 271 -24.63 -11.64 17.08
N GLN A 272 -25.50 -10.98 17.87
CA GLN A 272 -26.18 -11.61 19.01
C GLN A 272 -27.04 -12.82 18.61
N ASP A 273 -27.64 -12.78 17.43
CA ASP A 273 -28.44 -13.90 16.91
C ASP A 273 -27.56 -15.14 16.69
N LEU A 274 -26.36 -14.97 16.13
CA LEU A 274 -25.39 -16.05 15.95
C LEU A 274 -24.92 -16.62 17.29
N LEU A 275 -24.73 -15.78 18.31
CA LEU A 275 -24.42 -16.24 19.67
C LEU A 275 -25.57 -17.07 20.26
N THR A 276 -26.82 -16.68 20.00
CA THR A 276 -28.02 -17.37 20.49
C THR A 276 -28.16 -18.76 19.83
N ASP A 277 -27.92 -18.84 18.52
CA ASP A 277 -27.95 -20.10 17.77
C ASP A 277 -26.89 -21.10 18.27
N LEU A 278 -25.71 -20.61 18.67
CA LEU A 278 -24.63 -21.45 19.21
C LEU A 278 -24.91 -22.00 20.61
N VAL A 279 -25.77 -21.33 21.39
CA VAL A 279 -26.15 -21.74 22.75
C VAL A 279 -27.37 -22.66 22.73
N THR A 280 -28.24 -22.54 21.72
CA THR A 280 -29.49 -23.29 21.62
C THR A 280 -29.43 -24.53 20.72
N GLY A 281 -28.39 -24.65 19.87
CA GLY A 281 -28.07 -25.85 19.09
C GLY A 281 -27.26 -26.90 19.86
#